data_AF-A0A6V8PPK4-F1
#
_entry.id   AF-A0A6V8PPK4-F1
#
_cell.length_a   1.000
_cell.length_b   1.000
_cell.length_c   1.000
_cell.angle_alpha   90.00
_cell.angle_beta   90.00
_cell.angle_gamma   90.00
#
_symmetry.space_group_name_H-M   'P 1'
#
loop_
_entity.id
_entity.type
_entity.pdbx_description
1 polymer ?
#
loop_
_entity_poly.entity_id
_entity_poly.type
_entity_poly.pdbx_seq_one_letter_code
_entity_poly.pdbx_strand_id
1 'polypeptide(L)' 'MRELHRIREEMYEESKKLNPRERVNRTHKEVEEFLTSQGYRLIPSNTGYRMEFIGRC' A
#
# COMPACT_ATOMS: atom_id res chain seq x y z
N MET A 1 8.77 -6.84 22.93
CA MET A 1 8.57 -5.37 22.92
C MET A 1 9.72 -4.58 22.31
N ARG A 2 11.01 -4.85 22.61
CA ARG A 2 12.15 -4.16 21.97
C ARG A 2 12.23 -4.32 20.45
N GLU A 3 11.84 -5.48 19.94
CA GLU A 3 11.93 -5.83 18.52
C GLU A 3 10.91 -5.07 17.66
N LEU A 4 9.65 -5.00 18.10
CA LEU A 4 8.62 -4.19 17.45
C LEU A 4 8.98 -2.70 17.42
N HIS A 5 9.66 -2.20 18.45
CA HIS A 5 10.16 -0.83 18.48
C HIS A 5 11.23 -0.58 17.41
N ARG A 6 12.20 -1.49 17.24
CA ARG A 6 13.22 -1.37 16.19
C ARG A 6 12.60 -1.37 14.80
N ILE A 7 11.68 -2.31 14.54
CA ILE A 7 10.96 -2.39 13.27
C ILE A 7 10.23 -1.07 12.98
N ARG A 8 9.57 -0.50 13.98
CA ARG A 8 8.88 0.79 13.85
C ARG A 8 9.84 1.95 13.56
N GLU A 9 10.98 2.00 14.23
CA GLU A 9 12.00 3.04 14.00
C GLU A 9 12.61 2.93 12.61
N GLU A 10 12.94 1.72 12.16
CA GLU A 10 13.46 1.46 10.82
C GLU A 10 12.46 1.90 9.74
N MET A 11 11.19 1.51 9.87
CA MET A 11 10.12 1.93 8.96
C MET A 11 9.93 3.46 8.93
N TYR A 12 10.10 4.13 10.06
CA TYR A 12 9.98 5.58 10.17
C TYR A 12 11.15 6.31 9.49
N GLU A 13 12.38 5.85 9.70
CA GLU A 13 13.57 6.41 9.07
C GLU A 13 13.61 6.15 7.55
N GLU A 14 13.11 5.01 7.08
CA GLU A 14 12.89 4.77 5.65
C GLU A 14 11.85 5.73 5.06
N SER A 15 10.74 5.95 5.76
CA SER A 15 9.67 6.82 5.30
C SER A 15 10.07 8.29 5.22
N LYS A 16 10.99 8.74 6.09
CA LYS A 16 11.56 10.10 6.06
C LYS A 16 12.35 10.40 4.79
N LYS A 17 12.98 9.39 4.19
CA LYS A 17 13.81 9.55 2.98
C LYS A 17 12.98 9.72 1.71
N LEU A 18 11.69 9.39 1.78
CA LEU A 18 10.77 9.44 0.64
C LEU A 18 10.11 10.81 0.54
N ASN A 19 10.16 11.40 -0.66
CA ASN A 19 9.42 12.62 -0.97
C ASN A 19 7.89 12.32 -0.92
N PRO A 20 6.98 13.28 -0.64
CA PRO A 20 5.54 12.99 -0.52
C PRO A 20 4.95 12.24 -1.72
N ARG A 21 5.43 12.52 -2.94
CA ARG A 21 5.03 11.79 -4.15
C ARG A 21 5.43 10.31 -4.11
N GLU A 22 6.63 10.01 -3.64
CA GLU A 22 7.14 8.64 -3.54
C GLU A 22 6.41 7.86 -2.44
N ARG A 23 6.05 8.54 -1.33
CA ARG A 23 5.22 7.95 -0.27
C ARG A 23 3.86 7.53 -0.80
N VAL A 24 3.18 8.40 -1.56
CA VAL A 24 1.89 8.07 -2.18
C VAL A 24 2.03 6.90 -3.15
N ASN A 25 3.06 6.90 -4.00
CA ASN A 25 3.30 5.80 -4.92
C ASN A 25 3.54 4.46 -4.21
N ARG A 26 4.33 4.47 -3.13
CA ARG A 26 4.58 3.28 -2.30
C ARG A 26 3.28 2.76 -1.70
N THR A 27 2.48 3.64 -1.10
CA THR A 27 1.17 3.26 -0.55
C THR A 27 0.24 2.68 -1.62
N HIS A 28 0.16 3.30 -2.81
CA HIS A 28 -0.65 2.76 -3.90
C HIS A 28 -0.19 1.36 -4.31
N LYS A 29 1.12 1.13 -4.42
CA LYS A 29 1.67 -0.18 -4.77
C LYS A 29 1.36 -1.24 -3.72
N GLU A 30 1.60 -0.94 -2.44
CA GLU A 30 1.33 -1.87 -1.33
C GLU A 30 -0.17 -2.22 -1.26
N VAL A 31 -1.06 -1.23 -1.48
CA VAL A 31 -2.51 -1.46 -1.51
C VAL A 31 -2.92 -2.31 -2.71
N GLU A 32 -2.36 -2.06 -3.90
CA GLU A 32 -2.66 -2.84 -5.11
C GLU A 32 -2.21 -4.29 -4.97
N GLU A 33 -1.01 -4.53 -4.45
CA GLU A 33 -0.48 -5.87 -4.16
C GLU A 33 -1.35 -6.61 -3.15
N PHE A 34 -1.72 -5.95 -2.04
CA PHE A 34 -2.60 -6.52 -1.03
C PHE A 34 -3.97 -6.91 -1.62
N LEU A 35 -4.63 -5.98 -2.32
CA LEU A 35 -5.95 -6.24 -2.90
C LEU A 35 -5.91 -7.36 -3.95
N THR A 36 -4.88 -7.38 -4.79
CA THR A 36 -4.67 -8.44 -5.77
C THR A 36 -4.52 -9.81 -5.09
N SER A 37 -3.78 -9.87 -3.96
CA SER A 37 -3.65 -11.11 -3.17
C SER A 37 -4.99 -11.62 -2.61
N GLN A 38 -5.93 -10.70 -2.34
CA GLN A 38 -7.28 -11.01 -1.87
C GLN A 38 -8.27 -11.27 -3.01
N GLY A 39 -7.83 -11.21 -4.27
CA GLY A 39 -8.71 -11.39 -5.44
C GLY A 39 -9.53 -10.16 -5.79
N TYR A 40 -9.04 -8.96 -5.46
CA TYR A 40 -9.65 -7.69 -5.83
C TYR A 40 -8.70 -6.87 -6.72
N ARG A 41 -9.25 -6.00 -7.55
CA ARG A 41 -8.51 -4.97 -8.30
C ARG A 41 -9.09 -3.59 -8.07
N LEU A 42 -8.24 -2.57 -8.14
CA LEU A 42 -8.66 -1.17 -8.13
C LEU A 42 -8.82 -0.67 -9.57
N ILE A 43 -9.99 -0.13 -9.89
CA ILE A 43 -10.31 0.50 -11.16
C ILE A 43 -10.40 2.02 -10.92
N PRO A 44 -9.59 2.84 -11.60
CA PRO A 44 -9.72 4.29 -11.51
C PRO A 44 -11.14 4.75 -11.88
N SER A 45 -11.68 5.70 -11.13
CA SER A 45 -12.99 6.31 -11.37
C SER A 45 -12.89 7.83 -11.26
N ASN A 46 -13.95 8.53 -11.66
CA ASN A 46 -13.99 10.01 -11.60
C ASN A 46 -13.76 10.57 -10.18
N THR A 47 -14.03 9.77 -9.14
CA THR A 47 -13.84 10.15 -7.74
C THR A 47 -13.00 9.10 -6.99
N GLY A 48 -11.79 8.84 -7.48
CA GLY A 48 -10.83 7.94 -6.83
C GLY A 48 -10.83 6.55 -7.46
N TYR A 49 -11.03 5.50 -6.66
CA TYR A 49 -10.91 4.11 -7.14
C TYR A 49 -12.13 3.29 -6.75
N ARG A 50 -12.60 2.47 -7.69
CA ARG A 50 -13.60 1.44 -7.47
C ARG A 50 -12.91 0.10 -7.25
N MET A 51 -13.29 -0.62 -6.20
CA MET A 51 -12.85 -2.00 -6.00
C MET A 51 -13.74 -2.96 -6.81
N GLU A 52 -13.12 -3.91 -7.48
CA GLU A 52 -13.81 -4.98 -8.20
C GLU A 52 -13.23 -6.33 -7.79
N PHE A 53 -14.10 -7.30 -7.49
CA PHE A 53 -13.70 -8.66 -7.19
C PHE A 53 -13.42 -9.40 -8.51
N ILE A 54 -12.20 -9.93 -8.64
CA ILE A 54 -11.72 -10.66 -9.83
C ILE A 54 -11.63 -12.17 -9.60
N GLY A 55 -12.14 -12.67 -8.46
CA GLY A 55 -12.39 -14.08 -8.14
C GLY A 55 -11.61 -15.10 -8.97
N ARG A 56 -10.53 -15.66 -8.41
CA ARG A 56 -9.91 -16.86 -9.00
C ARG A 56 -10.96 -17.98 -9.04
N CYS A 57 -11.41 -18.32 -10.25
CA CYS A 57 -12.06 -19.61 -10.52
C CYS A 57 -11.07 -20.74 -10.24
#